data_AF-A0A653CIU5-F1
#
_entry.id   AF-A0A653CIU5-F1
#
_cell.length_a   1.000
_cell.length_b   1.000
_cell.length_c   1.000
_cell.angle_alpha   90.00
_cell.angle_beta   90.00
_cell.angle_gamma   90.00
#
_symmetry.space_group_name_H-M   'P 1'
#
loop_
_entity.id
_entity.type
_entity.pdbx_description
1 polymer ?
#
loop_
_entity_poly.entity_id
_entity_poly.type
_entity_poly.pdbx_seq_one_letter_code
_entity_poly.pdbx_strand_id
1 'polypeptide(L)'
;MATSDQYIMDEVGSAVAHSDSPNCRMVPFFYMNDEITYSLLFPIESIEEEDFLTRDYAEDFEDTSLTPDLPGPAYFLQGHVEESMPVVSEKVTTKKDVYKVYTEYEMVRQYLTDNRFTLVDTEQDADILWYTQHFKDFEGLSKNSPEKFVNQFPFEYVITVKDLLCITCRRNQDSMQWLPTSYNLITEIANFVAYYQHRQKGDLENYWIVKPYNLARGLDYSYN
;
A
#
# COMPACT_ATOMS: atom_id res chain seq x y z
N MET A 1 -11.70 10.66 -17.14
CA MET A 1 -11.23 9.28 -17.38
C MET A 1 -9.72 9.37 -17.48
N ALA A 2 -9.04 9.48 -16.34
CA ALA A 2 -7.58 9.53 -16.30
C ALA A 2 -7.11 8.09 -16.10
N THR A 3 -6.89 7.37 -17.19
CA THR A 3 -6.16 6.11 -17.15
C THR A 3 -4.71 6.44 -16.85
N SER A 4 -4.24 5.98 -15.69
CA SER A 4 -2.86 6.02 -15.26
C SER A 4 -2.01 5.02 -16.04
N ASP A 5 -2.00 5.14 -17.36
CA ASP A 5 -0.99 4.50 -18.18
C ASP A 5 0.25 5.37 -18.10
N GLN A 6 1.32 4.85 -17.47
CA GLN A 6 2.62 5.51 -17.48
C GLN A 6 3.12 5.60 -18.93
N TYR A 7 2.82 6.71 -19.58
CA TYR A 7 3.26 7.02 -20.92
C TYR A 7 4.74 7.41 -20.88
N ILE A 8 5.60 6.44 -21.22
CA ILE A 8 7.04 6.66 -21.30
C ILE A 8 7.33 7.24 -22.69
N MET A 9 7.86 8.46 -22.69
CA MET A 9 8.27 9.18 -23.89
C MET A 9 9.55 8.58 -24.49
N ASP A 10 9.80 8.91 -25.76
CA ASP A 10 11.10 8.72 -26.36
C ASP A 10 12.15 9.69 -25.78
N GLU A 11 13.41 9.57 -26.23
CA GLU A 11 14.53 10.39 -25.76
C GLU A 11 14.25 11.89 -25.85
N VAL A 12 13.59 12.33 -26.94
CA VAL A 12 13.29 13.74 -27.19
C VAL A 12 12.22 14.25 -26.23
N GLY A 13 11.15 13.47 -26.06
CA GLY A 13 10.08 13.83 -25.13
C GLY A 13 10.52 13.83 -23.68
N SER A 14 11.41 12.92 -23.29
CA SER A 14 11.99 12.86 -21.96
C SER A 14 12.97 14.00 -21.67
N ALA A 15 13.52 14.67 -22.69
CA ALA A 15 14.40 15.82 -22.51
C ALA A 15 13.67 17.11 -22.11
N VAL A 16 12.33 17.18 -22.28
CA VAL A 16 11.53 18.34 -21.89
C VAL A 16 11.29 18.31 -20.38
N ALA A 17 12.03 19.15 -19.66
CA ALA A 17 12.05 19.17 -18.19
C ALA A 17 10.78 19.78 -17.58
N HIS A 18 10.58 19.55 -16.29
CA HIS A 18 9.49 20.18 -15.53
C HIS A 18 9.81 21.65 -15.20
N SER A 19 8.80 22.53 -15.27
CA SER A 19 8.81 23.88 -14.70
C SER A 19 7.40 24.25 -14.23
N ASP A 20 7.31 24.96 -13.07
CA ASP A 20 6.07 25.62 -12.59
C ASP A 20 5.71 26.86 -13.44
N SER A 21 6.63 27.30 -14.30
CA SER A 21 6.41 28.35 -15.31
C SER A 21 6.91 27.83 -16.67
N PRO A 22 6.15 26.92 -17.30
CA PRO A 22 6.58 26.26 -18.52
C PRO A 22 6.44 27.15 -19.75
N ASN A 23 7.35 26.98 -20.72
CA ASN A 23 7.27 27.67 -22.02
C ASN A 23 6.62 26.80 -23.12
N CYS A 24 6.41 25.52 -22.85
CA CYS A 24 5.76 24.57 -23.73
C CYS A 24 4.65 23.79 -23.01
N ARG A 25 3.69 23.30 -23.80
CA ARG A 25 2.73 22.29 -23.37
C ARG A 25 2.88 21.04 -24.22
N MET A 26 2.70 19.88 -23.61
CA MET A 26 2.78 18.60 -24.30
C MET A 26 1.57 17.74 -23.97
N VAL A 27 0.85 17.29 -24.98
CA VAL A 27 -0.38 16.49 -24.80
C VAL A 27 -0.34 15.19 -25.60
N PRO A 28 -0.87 14.07 -25.05
CA PRO A 28 -1.05 12.85 -25.81
C PRO A 28 -2.19 13.05 -26.83
N PHE A 29 -1.98 12.59 -28.06
CA PHE A 29 -2.95 12.66 -29.15
C PHE A 29 -3.04 11.32 -29.86
N PHE A 30 -4.20 10.66 -29.78
CA PHE A 30 -4.44 9.41 -30.50
C PHE A 30 -5.04 9.67 -31.88
N TYR A 31 -4.30 9.32 -32.93
CA TYR A 31 -4.75 9.46 -34.30
C TYR A 31 -5.41 8.15 -34.76
N MET A 32 -6.74 8.15 -34.77
CA MET A 32 -7.58 6.98 -35.05
C MET A 32 -7.30 6.31 -36.40
N ASN A 33 -6.95 7.07 -37.44
CA ASN A 33 -6.82 6.51 -38.79
C ASN A 33 -5.60 5.59 -38.93
N ASP A 34 -4.51 5.90 -38.22
CA ASP A 34 -3.29 5.09 -38.24
C ASP A 34 -3.15 4.23 -36.98
N GLU A 35 -4.05 4.38 -36.01
CA GLU A 35 -3.98 3.74 -34.69
C GLU A 35 -2.67 4.07 -33.93
N ILE A 36 -2.15 5.29 -34.12
CA ILE A 36 -0.89 5.77 -33.52
C ILE A 36 -1.15 6.82 -32.46
N THR A 37 -0.47 6.70 -31.32
CA THR A 37 -0.39 7.74 -30.28
C THR A 37 0.80 8.66 -30.54
N TYR A 38 0.52 9.94 -30.69
CA TYR A 38 1.51 11.00 -30.81
C TYR A 38 1.61 11.81 -29.52
N SER A 39 2.75 12.48 -29.34
CA SER A 39 2.90 13.57 -28.38
C SER A 39 3.01 14.88 -29.12
N LEU A 40 2.05 15.76 -28.90
CA LEU A 40 2.06 17.09 -29.49
C LEU A 40 2.72 18.05 -28.52
N LEU A 41 3.94 18.48 -28.84
CA LEU A 41 4.65 19.56 -28.14
C LEU A 41 4.41 20.86 -28.90
N PHE A 42 3.96 21.89 -28.20
CA PHE A 42 3.78 23.22 -28.78
C PHE A 42 4.13 24.32 -27.78
N PRO A 43 4.68 25.44 -28.25
CA PRO A 43 5.01 26.58 -27.39
C PRO A 43 3.74 27.23 -26.87
N ILE A 44 3.79 27.67 -25.60
CA ILE A 44 2.77 28.51 -24.96
C ILE A 44 3.31 29.90 -24.62
N GLU A 45 4.63 30.07 -24.72
CA GLU A 45 5.34 31.34 -24.64
C GLU A 45 6.25 31.51 -25.87
N SER A 46 6.89 32.68 -25.99
CA SER A 46 7.92 32.88 -27.03
C SER A 46 9.20 32.14 -26.62
N ILE A 47 9.84 31.47 -27.58
CA ILE A 47 11.04 30.64 -27.35
C ILE A 47 12.11 31.11 -28.30
N GLU A 48 13.28 31.45 -27.76
CA GLU A 48 14.45 31.89 -28.50
C GLU A 48 15.41 30.71 -28.74
N GLU A 49 16.40 30.92 -29.62
CA GLU A 49 17.47 29.93 -29.82
C GLU A 49 18.24 29.69 -28.50
N GLU A 50 18.59 28.44 -28.24
CA GLU A 50 19.27 27.97 -27.01
C GLU A 50 18.41 27.95 -25.73
N ASP A 51 17.13 28.33 -25.79
CA ASP A 51 16.23 28.20 -24.63
C ASP A 51 15.96 26.74 -24.26
N PHE A 52 15.87 26.48 -22.96
CA PHE A 52 15.43 25.18 -22.44
C PHE A 52 13.92 25.04 -22.60
N LEU A 53 13.49 23.94 -23.23
CA LEU A 53 12.08 23.59 -23.31
C LEU A 53 11.64 22.96 -22.00
N THR A 54 10.55 23.49 -21.44
CA THR A 54 9.97 23.02 -20.18
C THR A 54 8.47 22.86 -20.30
N ARG A 55 7.90 21.93 -19.53
CA ARG A 55 6.46 21.68 -19.43
C ARG A 55 6.05 21.51 -17.96
N ASP A 56 4.77 21.65 -17.66
CA ASP A 56 4.25 21.24 -16.36
C ASP A 56 3.97 19.73 -16.37
N TYR A 57 4.51 18.98 -15.41
CA TYR A 57 4.22 17.54 -15.25
C TYR A 57 2.96 17.31 -14.42
N ALA A 58 2.54 18.35 -13.69
CA ALA A 58 1.42 18.36 -12.77
C ALA A 58 0.25 19.23 -13.28
N GLU A 59 0.18 19.44 -14.61
CA GLU A 59 -0.94 20.13 -15.23
C GLU A 59 -2.26 19.39 -14.87
N ASP A 60 -3.33 20.14 -14.59
CA ASP A 60 -4.69 19.66 -14.30
C ASP A 60 -4.95 18.97 -12.94
N PHE A 61 -4.01 18.98 -11.98
CA PHE A 61 -4.28 18.43 -10.64
C PHE A 61 -4.94 19.40 -9.65
N GLU A 62 -5.07 20.69 -9.99
CA GLU A 62 -5.55 21.72 -9.05
C GLU A 62 -7.00 21.50 -8.56
N ASP A 63 -7.86 20.93 -9.41
CA ASP A 63 -9.26 20.62 -9.09
C ASP A 63 -9.44 19.25 -8.41
N THR A 64 -8.35 18.50 -8.19
CA THR A 64 -8.42 17.19 -7.56
C THR A 64 -8.67 17.34 -6.05
N SER A 65 -9.54 16.48 -5.50
CA SER A 65 -9.76 16.39 -4.06
C SER A 65 -8.44 16.13 -3.33
N LEU A 66 -8.17 16.89 -2.27
CA LEU A 66 -7.01 16.70 -1.40
C LEU A 66 -7.03 15.35 -0.66
N THR A 67 -8.25 14.83 -0.44
CA THR A 67 -8.50 13.59 0.28
C THR A 67 -8.94 12.52 -0.72
N PRO A 68 -8.22 11.39 -0.83
CA PRO A 68 -8.63 10.31 -1.73
C PRO A 68 -9.87 9.60 -1.20
N ASP A 69 -10.71 9.12 -2.11
CA ASP A 69 -11.83 8.25 -1.78
C ASP A 69 -11.36 6.93 -1.17
N LEU A 70 -12.17 6.36 -0.28
CA LEU A 70 -11.90 5.04 0.27
C LEU A 70 -12.11 3.98 -0.82
N PRO A 71 -11.13 3.10 -1.07
CA PRO A 71 -11.29 2.07 -2.08
C PRO A 71 -12.27 0.98 -1.62
N GLY A 72 -12.87 0.29 -2.59
CA GLY A 72 -13.78 -0.83 -2.35
C GLY A 72 -13.07 -2.13 -1.93
N PRO A 73 -13.82 -3.20 -1.62
CA PRO A 73 -13.26 -4.48 -1.15
C PRO A 73 -12.22 -5.12 -2.07
N ALA A 74 -12.35 -4.95 -3.39
CA ALA A 74 -11.42 -5.51 -4.37
C ALA A 74 -9.97 -5.03 -4.16
N TYR A 75 -9.78 -3.81 -3.67
CA TYR A 75 -8.45 -3.27 -3.36
C TYR A 75 -7.78 -4.04 -2.22
N PHE A 76 -8.53 -4.41 -1.17
CA PHE A 76 -8.01 -5.16 -0.01
C PHE A 76 -7.72 -6.63 -0.31
N LEU A 77 -8.26 -7.16 -1.42
CA LEU A 77 -8.03 -8.54 -1.85
C LEU A 77 -6.96 -8.63 -2.95
N GLN A 78 -6.64 -7.52 -3.61
CA GLN A 78 -5.68 -7.50 -4.70
C GLN A 78 -4.28 -7.88 -4.20
N GLY A 79 -3.69 -8.92 -4.81
CA GLY A 79 -2.35 -9.39 -4.42
C GLY A 79 -2.30 -10.18 -3.12
N HIS A 80 -3.45 -10.45 -2.49
CA HIS A 80 -3.54 -11.24 -1.27
C HIS A 80 -4.25 -12.57 -1.55
N VAL A 81 -3.91 -13.59 -0.76
CA VAL A 81 -4.67 -14.83 -0.78
C VAL A 81 -5.92 -14.63 0.05
N GLU A 82 -7.09 -14.91 -0.51
CA GLU A 82 -8.35 -14.82 0.22
C GLU A 82 -8.37 -15.84 1.36
N GLU A 83 -8.51 -15.33 2.58
CA GLU A 83 -8.57 -16.10 3.81
C GLU A 83 -10.02 -16.42 4.16
N SER A 84 -10.27 -17.53 4.84
CA SER A 84 -11.62 -17.83 5.35
C SER A 84 -11.84 -17.17 6.71
N MET A 85 -13.09 -16.84 7.04
CA MET A 85 -13.46 -16.40 8.39
C MET A 85 -13.80 -17.61 9.26
N PRO A 86 -13.44 -17.61 10.56
CA PRO A 86 -13.83 -18.69 11.46
C PRO A 86 -15.35 -18.71 11.67
N VAL A 87 -15.91 -19.91 11.87
CA VAL A 87 -17.31 -20.05 12.29
C VAL A 87 -17.39 -19.76 13.79
N VAL A 88 -18.01 -18.63 14.13
CA VAL A 88 -18.25 -18.27 15.52
C VAL A 88 -19.29 -19.22 16.10
N SER A 89 -18.88 -20.04 17.07
CA SER A 89 -19.78 -20.85 17.89
C SER A 89 -19.58 -20.50 19.36
N GLU A 90 -20.63 -20.58 20.18
CA GLU A 90 -20.57 -20.30 21.63
C GLU A 90 -19.74 -21.32 22.44
N LYS A 91 -18.91 -22.13 21.78
CA LYS A 91 -18.09 -23.13 22.45
C LYS A 91 -17.07 -22.44 23.35
N VAL A 92 -17.31 -22.55 24.65
CA VAL A 92 -16.38 -22.14 25.69
C VAL A 92 -15.14 -23.02 25.61
N THR A 93 -14.02 -22.44 25.21
CA THR A 93 -12.73 -23.13 25.26
C THR A 93 -12.43 -23.48 26.71
N THR A 94 -12.26 -24.77 27.01
CA THR A 94 -11.89 -25.20 28.35
C THR A 94 -10.43 -24.83 28.59
N LYS A 95 -10.18 -24.07 29.67
CA LYS A 95 -8.83 -23.70 30.08
C LYS A 95 -8.05 -24.96 30.44
N LYS A 96 -6.84 -25.09 29.90
CA LYS A 96 -5.90 -26.17 30.23
C LYS A 96 -4.86 -25.66 31.23
N ASP A 97 -4.36 -26.58 32.06
CA ASP A 97 -3.24 -26.28 32.97
C ASP A 97 -1.92 -26.17 32.21
N VAL A 98 -1.75 -26.99 31.17
CA VAL A 98 -0.59 -27.01 30.28
C VAL A 98 -1.08 -27.07 28.83
N TYR A 99 -0.54 -26.20 27.98
CA TYR A 99 -0.82 -26.14 26.55
C TYR A 99 0.33 -26.75 25.75
N LYS A 100 -0.01 -27.62 24.79
CA LYS A 100 0.94 -28.20 23.85
C LYS A 100 1.16 -27.25 22.68
N VAL A 101 2.41 -26.94 22.34
CA VAL A 101 2.75 -25.96 21.30
C VAL A 101 3.55 -26.63 20.20
N TYR A 102 3.02 -26.59 18.98
CA TYR A 102 3.79 -26.84 17.76
C TYR A 102 4.31 -25.51 17.22
N THR A 103 5.58 -25.45 16.83
CA THR A 103 6.16 -24.24 16.25
C THR A 103 7.15 -24.54 15.13
N GLU A 104 7.11 -23.70 14.09
CA GLU A 104 8.11 -23.69 13.00
C GLU A 104 9.31 -22.79 13.33
N TYR A 105 9.22 -21.98 14.40
CA TYR A 105 10.21 -20.96 14.71
C TYR A 105 11.19 -21.40 15.79
N GLU A 106 12.47 -21.51 15.44
CA GLU A 106 13.52 -22.02 16.33
C GLU A 106 13.63 -21.23 17.64
N MET A 107 13.44 -19.91 17.58
CA MET A 107 13.48 -19.08 18.80
C MET A 107 12.35 -19.43 19.77
N VAL A 108 11.16 -19.79 19.28
CA VAL A 108 10.08 -20.25 20.19
C VAL A 108 10.44 -21.60 20.79
N ARG A 109 11.04 -22.51 20.01
CA ARG A 109 11.54 -23.79 20.56
C ARG A 109 12.57 -23.59 21.66
N GLN A 110 13.49 -22.65 21.47
CA GLN A 110 14.58 -22.40 22.41
C GLN A 110 14.12 -21.69 23.69
N TYR A 111 13.15 -20.78 23.59
CA TYR A 111 12.83 -19.84 24.69
C TYR A 111 11.44 -20.01 25.30
N LEU A 112 10.61 -20.93 24.82
CA LEU A 112 9.34 -21.27 25.47
C LEU A 112 9.58 -22.19 26.69
N THR A 113 10.06 -21.61 27.78
CA THR A 113 10.47 -22.33 29.00
C THR A 113 9.46 -22.31 30.15
N ASP A 114 8.33 -21.63 29.97
CA ASP A 114 7.28 -21.54 31.00
C ASP A 114 6.55 -22.89 31.13
N ASN A 115 6.37 -23.37 32.36
CA ASN A 115 5.83 -24.69 32.67
C ASN A 115 4.36 -24.88 32.26
N ARG A 116 3.66 -23.80 31.89
CA ARG A 116 2.31 -23.84 31.31
C ARG A 116 2.33 -24.27 29.85
N PHE A 117 3.50 -24.49 29.25
CA PHE A 117 3.64 -24.89 27.86
C PHE A 117 4.59 -26.07 27.70
N THR A 118 4.26 -26.97 26.77
CA THR A 118 5.11 -28.11 26.38
C THR A 118 5.22 -28.15 24.87
N LEU A 119 6.44 -28.21 24.34
CA LEU A 119 6.66 -28.34 22.90
C LEU A 119 6.29 -29.74 22.41
N VAL A 120 5.68 -29.80 21.22
CA VAL A 120 5.37 -31.05 20.51
C VAL A 120 5.88 -31.00 19.07
N ASP A 121 6.13 -32.17 18.50
CA ASP A 121 6.72 -32.30 17.16
C ASP A 121 5.69 -32.38 16.03
N THR A 122 4.41 -32.62 16.35
CA THR A 122 3.33 -32.73 15.37
C THR A 122 2.23 -31.70 15.61
N GLU A 123 1.62 -31.21 14.54
CA GLU A 123 0.47 -30.29 14.61
C GLU A 123 -0.75 -30.96 15.22
N GLN A 124 -0.90 -32.28 15.03
CA GLN A 124 -2.03 -33.07 15.52
C GLN A 124 -2.08 -33.05 17.04
N ASP A 125 -0.93 -33.19 17.70
CA ASP A 125 -0.80 -33.24 19.16
C ASP A 125 -0.85 -31.85 19.83
N ALA A 126 -0.82 -30.77 19.05
CA ALA A 126 -0.73 -29.41 19.56
C ALA A 126 -2.09 -28.78 19.88
N ASP A 127 -2.09 -27.96 20.93
CA ASP A 127 -3.17 -27.03 21.27
C ASP A 127 -2.97 -25.65 20.63
N ILE A 128 -1.70 -25.26 20.43
CA ILE A 128 -1.31 -23.99 19.83
C ILE A 128 -0.43 -24.27 18.62
N LEU A 129 -0.83 -23.73 17.48
CA LEU A 129 -0.12 -23.77 16.22
C LEU A 129 0.60 -22.43 16.03
N TRP A 130 1.93 -22.45 16.12
CA TRP A 130 2.77 -21.27 15.96
C TRP A 130 3.53 -21.33 14.63
N TYR A 131 2.94 -20.75 13.60
CA TYR A 131 3.50 -20.74 12.26
C TYR A 131 4.35 -19.50 12.01
N THR A 132 5.33 -19.67 11.13
CA THR A 132 6.05 -18.58 10.46
C THR A 132 5.47 -18.27 9.09
N GLN A 133 4.81 -19.26 8.48
CA GLN A 133 4.07 -19.11 7.23
C GLN A 133 2.66 -18.57 7.44
N HIS A 134 2.10 -17.99 6.38
CA HIS A 134 0.75 -17.43 6.36
C HIS A 134 -0.32 -18.52 6.48
N PHE A 135 -1.17 -18.41 7.50
CA PHE A 135 -2.32 -19.28 7.74
C PHE A 135 -3.58 -18.72 7.08
N LYS A 136 -4.37 -19.57 6.42
CA LYS A 136 -5.48 -19.14 5.55
C LYS A 136 -6.83 -19.76 5.86
N ASP A 137 -6.85 -20.98 6.39
CA ASP A 137 -8.08 -21.76 6.57
C ASP A 137 -8.60 -21.69 8.02
N PHE A 138 -9.07 -20.50 8.42
CA PHE A 138 -9.65 -20.29 9.76
C PHE A 138 -11.02 -20.97 9.91
N GLU A 139 -11.80 -21.06 8.84
CA GLU A 139 -13.06 -21.80 8.82
C GLU A 139 -12.82 -23.28 9.13
N GLY A 140 -11.89 -23.93 8.41
CA GLY A 140 -11.52 -25.32 8.63
C GLY A 140 -10.98 -25.56 10.04
N LEU A 141 -10.11 -24.67 10.56
CA LEU A 141 -9.62 -24.75 11.94
C LEU A 141 -10.78 -24.70 12.95
N SER A 142 -11.68 -23.72 12.81
CA SER A 142 -12.81 -23.55 13.72
C SER A 142 -13.81 -24.71 13.69
N LYS A 143 -13.99 -25.37 12.54
CA LYS A 143 -14.90 -26.52 12.39
C LYS A 143 -14.29 -27.83 12.88
N ASN A 144 -13.04 -28.09 12.50
CA ASN A 144 -12.40 -29.40 12.68
C ASN A 144 -11.66 -29.50 14.02
N SER A 145 -11.18 -28.38 14.57
CA SER A 145 -10.39 -28.33 15.81
C SER A 145 -10.67 -27.03 16.58
N PRO A 146 -11.92 -26.80 17.05
CA PRO A 146 -12.35 -25.55 17.70
C PRO A 146 -11.58 -25.20 18.98
N GLU A 147 -10.89 -26.16 19.58
CA GLU A 147 -10.07 -26.00 20.77
C GLU A 147 -8.63 -25.57 20.49
N LYS A 148 -8.20 -25.57 19.21
CA LYS A 148 -6.85 -25.15 18.81
C LYS A 148 -6.77 -23.65 18.61
N PHE A 149 -5.59 -23.11 18.92
CA PHE A 149 -5.23 -21.73 18.68
C PHE A 149 -4.21 -21.63 17.56
N VAL A 150 -4.25 -20.53 16.81
CA VAL A 150 -3.23 -20.16 15.84
C VAL A 150 -2.70 -18.76 16.16
N ASN A 151 -1.43 -18.49 15.87
CA ASN A 151 -0.75 -17.24 16.18
C ASN A 151 -1.03 -16.09 15.18
N GLN A 152 -2.11 -16.15 14.43
CA GLN A 152 -2.48 -15.20 13.37
C GLN A 152 -3.98 -14.88 13.44
N PHE A 153 -4.38 -13.69 13.01
CA PHE A 153 -5.79 -13.33 12.84
C PHE A 153 -6.21 -13.30 11.37
N PRO A 154 -7.47 -13.66 11.04
CA PRO A 154 -7.99 -13.50 9.69
C PRO A 154 -7.86 -12.05 9.22
N PHE A 155 -7.31 -11.87 8.04
CA PHE A 155 -7.12 -10.57 7.37
C PHE A 155 -6.25 -9.59 8.17
N GLU A 156 -5.35 -10.05 9.05
CA GLU A 156 -4.50 -9.14 9.85
C GLU A 156 -3.59 -8.24 9.00
N TYR A 157 -3.36 -8.62 7.75
CA TYR A 157 -2.61 -7.84 6.77
C TYR A 157 -3.18 -6.43 6.54
N VAL A 158 -4.46 -6.18 6.85
CA VAL A 158 -5.06 -4.85 6.75
C VAL A 158 -4.42 -3.81 7.67
N ILE A 159 -3.73 -4.26 8.73
CA ILE A 159 -2.98 -3.38 9.65
C ILE A 159 -1.46 -3.60 9.59
N THR A 160 -0.97 -4.73 9.06
CA THR A 160 0.47 -5.02 8.99
C THR A 160 1.10 -4.61 7.65
N VAL A 161 0.30 -4.37 6.61
CA VAL A 161 0.75 -3.84 5.31
C VAL A 161 0.57 -2.32 5.29
N LYS A 162 1.60 -1.60 4.82
CA LYS A 162 1.71 -0.14 4.99
C LYS A 162 0.56 0.65 4.36
N ASP A 163 0.23 0.37 3.11
CA ASP A 163 -0.83 1.08 2.38
C ASP A 163 -2.21 0.75 2.95
N LEU A 164 -2.46 -0.52 3.30
CA LEU A 164 -3.70 -0.95 3.92
C LEU A 164 -3.90 -0.36 5.30
N LEU A 165 -2.83 -0.23 6.10
CA LEU A 165 -2.88 0.47 7.38
C LEU A 165 -3.30 1.92 7.18
N CYS A 166 -2.69 2.63 6.23
CA CYS A 166 -3.02 4.03 5.95
C CYS A 166 -4.48 4.20 5.51
N ILE A 167 -4.99 3.32 4.66
CA ILE A 167 -6.39 3.33 4.23
C ILE A 167 -7.33 2.99 5.39
N THR A 168 -6.97 2.00 6.22
CA THR A 168 -7.77 1.60 7.39
C THR A 168 -7.88 2.74 8.39
N CYS A 169 -6.78 3.44 8.69
CA CYS A 169 -6.78 4.61 9.56
C CYS A 169 -7.61 5.77 8.99
N ARG A 170 -7.59 5.99 7.66
CA ARG A 170 -8.41 7.02 7.01
C ARG A 170 -9.92 6.81 7.15
N ARG A 171 -10.40 5.62 7.52
CA ARG A 171 -11.81 5.39 7.83
C ARG A 171 -12.29 6.15 9.07
N ASN A 172 -11.37 6.58 9.94
CA ASN A 172 -11.68 7.34 11.15
C ASN A 172 -10.62 8.43 11.36
N GLN A 173 -10.62 9.45 10.48
CA GLN A 173 -9.60 10.50 10.45
C GLN A 173 -9.50 11.27 11.77
N ASP A 174 -10.64 11.53 12.43
CA ASP A 174 -10.68 12.30 13.68
C ASP A 174 -9.85 11.64 14.80
N SER A 175 -9.77 10.30 14.78
CA SER A 175 -9.05 9.52 15.81
C SER A 175 -7.58 9.26 15.47
N MET A 176 -7.11 9.67 14.29
CA MET A 176 -5.82 9.22 13.71
C MET A 176 -4.82 10.35 13.50
N GLN A 177 -4.83 11.38 14.36
CA GLN A 177 -3.88 12.51 14.31
C GLN A 177 -2.41 12.10 14.48
N TRP A 178 -2.15 10.89 15.01
CA TRP A 178 -0.81 10.35 15.19
C TRP A 178 -0.22 9.78 13.89
N LEU A 179 -1.03 9.49 12.87
CA LEU A 179 -0.58 8.96 11.59
C LEU A 179 -0.33 10.11 10.60
N PRO A 180 0.88 10.24 10.03
CA PRO A 180 1.15 11.24 9.00
C PRO A 180 0.28 11.04 7.76
N THR A 181 -0.11 12.15 7.12
CA THR A 181 -0.78 12.12 5.82
C THR A 181 0.02 11.26 4.84
N SER A 182 -0.65 10.27 4.24
CA SER A 182 -0.02 9.23 3.44
C SER A 182 -0.88 8.92 2.22
N TYR A 183 -0.22 8.72 1.08
CA TYR A 183 -0.85 8.43 -0.21
C TYR A 183 -0.22 7.17 -0.84
N ASN A 184 -1.03 6.34 -1.47
CA ASN A 184 -0.55 5.30 -2.39
C ASN A 184 -0.33 5.92 -3.77
N LEU A 185 0.93 6.11 -4.17
CA LEU A 185 1.27 6.77 -5.44
C LEU A 185 0.84 6.00 -6.70
N ILE A 186 0.39 4.74 -6.61
CA ILE A 186 -0.18 4.00 -7.75
C ILE A 186 -1.62 4.47 -8.01
N THR A 187 -2.40 4.67 -6.95
CA THR A 187 -3.84 4.96 -7.05
C THR A 187 -4.22 6.39 -6.72
N GLU A 188 -3.35 7.12 -6.03
CA GLU A 188 -3.64 8.41 -5.38
C GLU A 188 -2.61 9.50 -5.75
N ILE A 189 -1.86 9.33 -6.85
CA ILE A 189 -0.85 10.32 -7.29
C ILE A 189 -1.47 11.71 -7.50
N ALA A 190 -2.66 11.77 -8.09
CA ALA A 190 -3.38 13.01 -8.34
C ALA A 190 -3.71 13.74 -7.02
N ASN A 191 -4.20 13.00 -6.02
CA ASN A 191 -4.49 13.56 -4.69
C ASN A 191 -3.22 14.04 -3.99
N PHE A 192 -2.12 13.28 -4.10
CA PHE A 192 -0.84 13.66 -3.55
C PHE A 192 -0.32 14.96 -4.16
N VAL A 193 -0.32 15.07 -5.50
CA VAL A 193 0.14 16.27 -6.21
C VAL A 193 -0.70 17.50 -5.84
N ALA A 194 -2.03 17.35 -5.82
CA ALA A 194 -2.94 18.43 -5.40
C ALA A 194 -2.66 18.89 -3.96
N TYR A 195 -2.45 17.94 -3.04
CA TYR A 195 -2.10 18.23 -1.65
C TYR A 195 -0.73 18.90 -1.51
N TYR A 196 0.26 18.44 -2.25
CA TYR A 196 1.59 19.02 -2.30
C TYR A 196 1.55 20.48 -2.78
N GLN A 197 0.88 20.74 -3.91
CA GLN A 197 0.73 22.09 -4.48
C GLN A 197 -0.06 23.01 -3.53
N HIS A 198 -1.11 22.50 -2.88
CA HIS A 198 -1.88 23.25 -1.90
C HIS A 198 -1.00 23.71 -0.72
N ARG A 199 -0.13 22.83 -0.20
CA ARG A 199 0.82 23.17 0.87
C ARG A 199 1.87 24.18 0.42
N GLN A 200 2.41 24.01 -0.79
CA GLN A 200 3.37 24.93 -1.38
C GLN A 200 2.80 26.35 -1.53
N LYS A 201 1.56 26.48 -2.05
CA LYS A 201 0.84 27.77 -2.15
C LYS A 201 0.61 28.42 -0.78
N GLY A 202 0.47 27.61 0.26
CA GLY A 202 0.27 28.07 1.64
C GLY A 202 1.54 28.36 2.44
N ASP A 203 2.73 28.25 1.83
CA ASP A 203 4.04 28.35 2.52
C ASP A 203 4.15 27.40 3.73
N LEU A 204 3.62 26.19 3.59
CA LEU A 204 3.65 25.15 4.63
C LEU A 204 4.81 24.18 4.41
N GLU A 205 5.29 23.56 5.48
CA GLU A 205 6.30 22.48 5.40
C GLU A 205 5.84 21.38 4.44
N ASN A 206 6.72 20.96 3.52
CA ASN A 206 6.35 20.07 2.41
C ASN A 206 7.38 18.95 2.17
N TYR A 207 7.92 18.39 3.26
CA TYR A 207 8.86 17.27 3.21
C TYR A 207 8.11 15.94 3.23
N TRP A 208 8.45 15.05 2.30
CA TRP A 208 7.79 13.75 2.12
C TRP A 208 8.78 12.61 2.13
N ILE A 209 8.32 11.44 2.57
CA ILE A 209 9.12 10.23 2.55
C ILE A 209 8.44 9.20 1.67
N VAL A 210 9.12 8.77 0.62
CA VAL A 210 8.65 7.68 -0.24
C VAL A 210 9.09 6.35 0.36
N LYS A 211 8.16 5.39 0.45
CA LYS A 211 8.42 4.04 0.95
C LYS A 211 7.97 3.01 -0.07
N PRO A 212 8.79 1.99 -0.39
CA PRO A 212 8.35 0.87 -1.21
C PRO A 212 7.29 0.00 -0.50
N TYR A 213 6.36 -0.52 -1.31
CA TYR A 213 5.22 -1.34 -0.87
C TYR A 213 5.68 -2.66 -0.21
N ASN A 214 6.62 -3.37 -0.83
CA ASN A 214 7.00 -4.75 -0.44
C ASN A 214 8.38 -4.93 0.21
N LEU A 215 9.08 -3.85 0.55
CA LEU A 215 10.38 -3.97 1.23
C LEU A 215 10.22 -3.70 2.73
N ALA A 216 10.54 -4.73 3.52
CA ALA A 216 10.97 -4.60 4.90
C ALA A 216 12.51 -4.72 4.92
N ARG A 217 13.18 -4.02 5.86
CA ARG A 217 14.65 -3.91 6.08
C ARG A 217 15.39 -2.68 5.54
N GLY A 218 14.73 -1.53 5.40
CA GLY A 218 15.44 -0.23 5.26
C GLY A 218 16.37 -0.11 4.04
N LEU A 219 16.16 -0.94 3.01
CA LEU A 219 16.85 -0.84 1.73
C LEU A 219 16.18 0.30 0.95
N ASP A 220 16.94 1.37 0.75
CA ASP A 220 16.59 2.65 0.13
C ASP A 220 15.62 3.57 0.88
N TYR A 221 16.18 4.35 1.80
CA TYR A 221 15.76 5.74 1.96
C TYR A 221 16.66 6.61 1.10
N SER A 222 16.18 7.05 -0.06
CA SER A 222 16.71 8.26 -0.68
C SER A 222 16.07 9.46 0.01
N TYR A 223 16.88 10.23 0.72
CA TYR A 223 16.51 11.60 1.09
C TYR A 223 16.66 12.43 -0.20
N ASN A 224 15.56 12.97 -0.70
CA ASN A 224 15.56 14.10 -1.62
C ASN A 224 15.13 15.35 -0.86
#